data_AF-A0A0A0CY67-F1
#
_entry.id   AF-A0A0A0CY67-F1
#
_cell.length_a   1.000
_cell.length_b   1.000
_cell.length_c   1.000
_cell.angle_alpha   90.00
_cell.angle_beta   90.00
_cell.angle_gamma   90.00
#
_symmetry.space_group_name_H-M   'P 1'
#
loop_
_entity.id
_entity.type
_entity.pdbx_description
1 polymer ?
#
loop_
_entity_poly.entity_id
_entity_poly.type
_entity_poly.pdbx_seq_one_letter_code
_entity_poly.pdbx_strand_id
1 'polypeptide(L)' 'LIDRLGADAAEAVQRAEPDAEGWRRATVPIEGIGHAARLLLGFTDLVEVLEPPELRRALAEGACRVTKLYDKEH' A
#
# COMPACT_ATOMS: atom_id res chain seq x y z
N LEU A 1 10.70 -0.46 7.13
CA LEU A 1 9.28 -0.71 6.73
C LEU A 1 9.20 -1.22 5.30
N ILE A 2 9.90 -0.59 4.36
CA ILE A 2 9.94 -0.98 2.94
C ILE A 2 10.27 -2.46 2.71
N ASP A 3 11.12 -3.06 3.54
CA ASP A 3 11.50 -4.48 3.45
C ASP A 3 10.32 -5.44 3.62
N ARG A 4 9.20 -4.99 4.21
CA ARG A 4 7.97 -5.77 4.32
C ARG A 4 7.27 -5.97 2.97
N LEU A 5 7.59 -5.19 1.93
CA LEU A 5 7.06 -5.38 0.59
C LEU A 5 7.63 -6.63 -0.11
N GLY A 6 8.68 -7.25 0.44
CA GLY A 6 9.48 -8.26 -0.24
C GLY A 6 10.67 -7.63 -0.97
N ALA A 7 11.70 -8.42 -1.23
CA ALA A 7 12.99 -7.93 -1.74
C ALA A 7 12.85 -7.18 -3.07
N ASP A 8 12.14 -7.78 -4.05
CA ASP A 8 11.99 -7.20 -5.39
C ASP A 8 11.25 -5.85 -5.38
N ALA A 9 10.16 -5.78 -4.61
CA ALA A 9 9.38 -4.56 -4.47
C ALA A 9 10.14 -3.47 -3.70
N ALA A 10 10.87 -3.84 -2.65
CA ALA A 10 11.71 -2.90 -1.89
C ALA A 10 12.82 -2.32 -2.77
N GLU A 11 13.47 -3.15 -3.59
CA GLU A 11 14.50 -2.70 -4.53
C GLU A 11 13.93 -1.75 -5.60
N ALA A 12 12.77 -2.07 -6.19
CA ALA A 12 12.12 -1.21 -7.17
C ALA A 12 11.80 0.18 -6.61
N VAL A 13 11.30 0.26 -5.38
CA VAL A 13 11.04 1.54 -4.71
C VAL A 13 12.35 2.25 -4.36
N GLN A 14 13.42 1.54 -3.99
CA GLN A 14 14.70 2.15 -3.68
C GLN A 14 15.40 2.78 -4.90
N ARG A 15 15.20 2.19 -6.09
CA ARG A 15 15.74 2.69 -7.36
C ARG A 15 14.95 3.85 -7.95
N ALA A 16 13.72 4.08 -7.50
CA ALA A 16 12.91 5.20 -7.95
C ALA A 16 13.41 6.52 -7.33
N GLU A 17 13.60 7.54 -8.16
CA GLU A 17 13.96 8.87 -7.69
C GLU A 17 12.81 9.48 -6.88
N PRO A 18 13.11 10.09 -5.71
CA PRO A 18 12.10 10.80 -4.93
C PRO A 18 11.69 12.10 -5.64
N ASP A 19 10.41 12.45 -5.52
CA ASP A 19 9.93 13.77 -5.91
C ASP A 19 10.23 14.84 -4.84
N ALA A 20 9.74 16.06 -5.05
CA ALA A 20 9.96 17.20 -4.16
C ALA A 20 9.40 16.99 -2.74
N GLU A 21 8.44 16.08 -2.58
CA GLU A 21 7.80 15.74 -1.31
C GLU A 21 8.39 14.46 -0.71
N GLY A 22 9.38 13.85 -1.36
CA GLY A 22 10.06 12.64 -0.91
C GLY A 22 9.34 11.34 -1.30
N TRP A 23 8.25 11.40 -2.07
CA TRP A 23 7.53 10.23 -2.54
C TRP A 23 8.28 9.55 -3.69
N ARG A 24 8.18 8.22 -3.73
CA ARG A 24 8.78 7.40 -4.79
C ARG A 24 7.69 6.62 -5.49
N ARG A 25 7.69 6.65 -6.82
CA ARG A 25 6.75 5.89 -7.65
C ARG A 25 7.45 4.67 -8.23
N ALA A 26 6.93 3.49 -7.94
CA ALA A 26 7.42 2.23 -8.49
C ALA A 26 6.27 1.34 -8.94
N THR A 27 6.52 0.54 -9.97
CA THR A 27 5.64 -0.53 -10.42
C THR A 27 6.21 -1.85 -9.93
N VAL A 28 5.43 -2.60 -9.16
CA VAL A 28 5.86 -3.88 -8.58
C VAL A 28 4.85 -4.98 -8.93
N PRO A 29 5.30 -6.23 -9.14
CA PRO A 29 4.39 -7.34 -9.34
C PRO A 29 3.59 -7.60 -8.05
N ILE A 30 2.34 -8.05 -8.22
CA ILE A 30 1.50 -8.50 -7.11
C ILE A 30 1.03 -9.92 -7.36
N GLU A 31 1.00 -10.73 -6.30
CA GLU A 31 0.43 -12.09 -6.33
C GLU A 31 -1.10 -12.06 -6.48
N GLY A 32 -1.73 -10.91 -6.18
CA GLY A 32 -3.15 -10.69 -6.37
C GLY A 32 -3.69 -9.53 -5.52
N ILE A 33 -4.83 -8.99 -5.96
CA ILE A 33 -5.45 -7.78 -5.38
C ILE A 33 -5.66 -7.92 -3.86
N GLY A 34 -6.28 -9.01 -3.41
CA GLY A 34 -6.63 -9.20 -2.00
C GLY A 34 -5.42 -9.44 -1.08
N HIS A 35 -4.33 -10.00 -1.60
CA HIS A 35 -3.09 -10.16 -0.84
C HIS A 35 -2.36 -8.82 -0.73
N ALA A 36 -2.17 -8.13 -1.87
CA ALA A 36 -1.55 -6.82 -1.93
C ALA A 36 -2.27 -5.80 -1.04
N ALA A 37 -3.61 -5.71 -1.11
CA ALA A 37 -4.36 -4.75 -0.30
C ALA A 37 -4.15 -4.93 1.21
N ARG A 38 -4.08 -6.18 1.70
CA ARG A 38 -3.83 -6.48 3.12
C ARG A 38 -2.41 -6.11 3.55
N LEU A 39 -1.43 -6.40 2.69
CA LEU A 39 -0.04 -6.02 2.93
C LEU A 39 0.12 -4.50 3.00
N LEU A 40 -0.40 -3.80 1.99
CA LEU A 40 -0.28 -2.34 1.86
C LEU A 40 -1.03 -1.59 2.96
N LEU A 41 -2.14 -2.13 3.47
CA LEU A 41 -2.85 -1.53 4.61
C LEU A 41 -1.97 -1.40 5.86
N GLY A 42 -0.98 -2.29 6.03
CA GLY A 42 0.00 -2.22 7.12
C GLY A 42 1.00 -1.07 7.03
N PHE A 43 1.02 -0.35 5.90
CA PHE A 43 1.84 0.85 5.68
C PHE A 43 1.08 2.15 5.94
N THR A 44 -0.18 2.08 6.38
CA THR A 44 -1.01 3.24 6.72
C THR A 44 -1.08 4.26 5.58
N ASP A 45 -0.65 5.49 5.83
CA ASP A 45 -0.59 6.65 4.97
C ASP A 45 0.76 6.80 4.24
N LEU A 46 1.66 5.82 4.36
CA LEU A 46 2.98 5.83 3.70
C LEU A 46 2.98 5.24 2.28
N VAL A 47 1.84 4.73 1.81
CA VAL A 47 1.68 4.16 0.47
C VAL A 47 0.37 4.62 -0.17
N GLU A 48 0.45 5.05 -1.42
CA GLU A 48 -0.70 5.25 -2.28
C GLU A 48 -0.68 4.27 -3.46
N VAL A 49 -1.81 3.60 -3.70
CA VAL A 49 -2.00 2.77 -4.90
C VAL A 49 -2.49 3.66 -6.04
N LEU A 50 -1.70 3.75 -7.11
CA LEU A 50 -2.08 4.50 -8.33
C LEU A 50 -2.92 3.66 -9.30
N GLU A 51 -2.50 2.43 -9.54
CA GLU A 51 -3.15 1.43 -10.39
C GLU A 51 -2.83 0.01 -9.86
N PRO A 52 -3.66 -1.00 -10.17
CA PRO A 52 -4.95 -0.91 -10.85
C PRO A 52 -6.06 -0.36 -9.91
N PRO A 53 -7.15 0.22 -10.44
CA PRO A 53 -8.20 0.83 -9.63
C PRO A 53 -8.89 -0.16 -8.67
N GLU A 54 -8.94 -1.45 -9.01
CA GLU A 54 -9.47 -2.50 -8.15
C GLU A 54 -8.63 -2.69 -6.88
N LEU A 55 -7.30 -2.50 -6.97
CA LEU A 55 -6.42 -2.55 -5.80
C LEU A 55 -6.64 -1.35 -4.89
N ARG A 56 -6.77 -0.15 -5.47
CA ARG A 56 -7.11 1.06 -4.71
C ARG A 56 -8.44 0.86 -3.96
N ARG A 57 -9.46 0.31 -4.63
CA ARG A 57 -10.77 0.04 -4.01
C ARG A 57 -10.66 -0.97 -2.87
N ALA A 58 -9.94 -2.08 -3.08
CA ALA A 58 -9.75 -3.10 -2.05
C ALA A 58 -9.01 -2.57 -0.81
N LEU A 59 -8.02 -1.68 -1.00
CA LEU A 59 -7.30 -1.02 0.08
C LEU A 59 -8.21 -0.08 0.87
N ALA A 60 -9.00 0.76 0.17
CA ALA A 60 -9.96 1.68 0.79
C ALA A 60 -11.05 0.93 1.58
N GLU A 61 -11.58 -0.16 1.02
CA GLU A 61 -12.54 -1.03 1.72
C GLU A 61 -11.91 -1.64 2.99
N GLY A 62 -10.64 -2.03 2.94
CA GLY A 62 -9.87 -2.51 4.09
C GLY A 62 -9.74 -1.46 5.19
N ALA A 63 -9.33 -0.24 4.83
CA ALA A 63 -9.21 0.88 5.76
C ALA A 63 -10.57 1.24 6.40
N CYS A 64 -11.66 1.22 5.62
CA CYS A 64 -13.01 1.43 6.13
C CYS A 64 -13.42 0.35 7.15
N ARG A 65 -13.09 -0.93 6.89
CA ARG A 65 -13.36 -2.01 7.85
C ARG A 65 -12.57 -1.82 9.15
N VAL A 66 -11.31 -1.41 9.07
CA VAL A 66 -10.49 -1.09 10.25
C VAL A 66 -11.09 0.07 11.02
N THR A 67 -11.44 1.15 10.34
CA THR A 67 -12.10 2.31 10.97
C THR A 67 -13.37 1.86 11.70
N LYS A 68 -14.28 1.15 11.03
CA LYS A 68 -15.52 0.61 11.63
C LYS A 68 -15.28 -0.33 12.82
N LEU A 69 -14.16 -1.05 12.84
CA LEU A 69 -13.81 -1.95 13.93
C LEU A 69 -13.48 -1.15 15.20
N TYR A 70 -12.77 -0.03 15.05
CA TYR A 70 -12.31 0.82 16.16
C TYR A 70 -13.21 2.03 16.44
N ASP A 71 -14.17 2.33 15.56
CA ASP A 71 -15.20 3.37 15.72
C ASP A 71 -16.34 2.94 16.65
N LYS A 72 -16.46 1.63 16.94
CA LYS A 72 -17.35 1.16 18.00
C LYS A 72 -16.77 1.63 19.34
N GLU A 73 -17.45 2.59 19.96
CA GLU A 73 -17.10 3.24 21.22
C GLU A 73 -16.31 2.33 22.18
N HIS A 74 -15.06 2.73 22.41
CA HIS A 74 -14.40 2.59 23.70
C HIS A 74 -14.76 3.82 24.56
#